data_AF-A0A7J7PBQ4-F1
#
_entry.id   AF-A0A7J7PBQ4-F1
#
_cell.length_a   1.000
_cell.length_b   1.000
_cell.length_c   1.000
_cell.angle_alpha   90.00
_cell.angle_beta   90.00
_cell.angle_gamma   90.00
#
_symmetry.space_group_name_H-M   'P 1'
#
loop_
_entity.id
_entity.type
_entity.pdbx_description
1 polymer ?
#
loop_
_entity_poly.entity_id
_entity_poly.type
_entity_poly.pdbx_seq_one_letter_code
_entity_poly.pdbx_strand_id
1 'polypeptide(L)'
;MSLTLMRLFHAQHTPHDFLNSHNTARAQVGVDPITWDTAVASYAEHQANHRDSNCTMVRSGGPYGENLAGSTGCITSAAAVNS
;
A
#
# COMPACT_ATOMS: atom_id res chain seq x y z
N MET A 1 35.81 14.58 -0.03
CA MET A 1 34.35 14.65 0.20
C MET A 1 33.61 14.31 -1.08
N SER A 2 32.52 13.56 -0.95
CA SER A 2 31.50 13.24 -1.95
C SER A 2 31.86 12.25 -3.07
N LEU A 3 31.67 10.96 -2.77
CA LEU A 3 31.26 9.98 -3.77
C LEU A 3 29.76 9.70 -3.59
N THR A 4 28.97 10.18 -4.56
CA THR A 4 27.79 9.55 -5.13
C THR A 4 26.84 8.80 -4.19
N LEU A 5 25.87 9.51 -3.60
CA LEU A 5 24.62 8.91 -3.09
C LEU A 5 23.50 8.99 -4.14
N MET A 6 23.77 8.50 -5.36
CA MET A 6 22.70 8.09 -6.27
C MET A 6 22.38 6.64 -5.98
N ARG A 7 21.56 6.38 -4.97
CA ARG A 7 20.83 5.13 -4.84
C ARG A 7 19.52 5.36 -4.07
N LEU A 8 18.44 5.08 -4.80
CA LEU A 8 17.24 4.44 -4.28
C LEU A 8 16.26 5.32 -3.50
N PHE A 9 15.63 6.26 -4.20
CA PHE A 9 14.17 6.37 -4.07
C PHE A 9 13.56 5.11 -4.70
N HIS A 10 13.77 3.93 -4.09
CA HIS A 10 12.77 2.89 -4.26
C HIS A 10 11.49 3.51 -3.71
N ALA A 11 10.49 3.73 -4.56
CA ALA A 11 9.15 3.91 -4.05
C ALA A 11 8.92 2.72 -3.09
N GLN A 12 8.84 2.96 -1.78
CA GLN A 12 8.68 1.89 -0.77
C GLN A 12 7.29 1.21 -0.87
N HIS A 13 6.60 1.45 -1.98
CA HIS A 13 5.18 1.32 -2.23
C HIS A 13 4.94 1.01 -3.71
N THR A 14 5.73 0.12 -4.32
CA THR A 14 5.41 -0.27 -5.70
C THR A 14 4.11 -1.09 -5.72
N PRO A 15 3.35 -1.07 -6.83
CA PRO A 15 2.23 -1.99 -7.03
C PRO A 15 2.57 -3.45 -6.72
N HIS A 16 3.80 -3.86 -7.09
CA HIS A 16 4.27 -5.22 -6.92
C HIS A 16 4.43 -5.59 -5.44
N ASP A 17 4.91 -4.68 -4.60
CA ASP A 17 5.12 -4.96 -3.18
C ASP A 17 3.78 -5.19 -2.44
N PHE A 18 2.77 -4.38 -2.75
CA PHE A 18 1.41 -4.58 -2.23
C PHE A 18 0.82 -5.90 -2.72
N LEU A 19 0.93 -6.20 -4.02
CA LEU A 19 0.35 -7.39 -4.63
C LEU A 19 1.02 -8.68 -4.10
N ASN A 20 2.35 -8.69 -4.01
CA ASN A 20 3.12 -9.85 -3.54
C ASN A 20 2.85 -10.17 -2.07
N SER A 21 2.77 -9.15 -1.22
CA SER A 21 2.50 -9.34 0.20
C SER A 21 1.12 -9.98 0.39
N HIS A 22 0.10 -9.48 -0.30
CA HIS A 22 -1.24 -10.08 -0.28
C HIS A 22 -1.26 -11.50 -0.84
N ASN A 23 -0.64 -11.74 -2.00
CA ASN A 23 -0.64 -13.06 -2.62
C ASN A 23 0.14 -14.10 -1.80
N THR A 24 1.17 -13.67 -1.07
CA THR A 24 1.88 -14.52 -0.10
C THR A 24 0.94 -14.95 1.03
N ALA A 25 0.21 -14.01 1.65
CA ALA A 25 -0.75 -14.32 2.70
C ALA A 25 -1.90 -15.21 2.20
N ARG A 26 -2.42 -14.95 0.98
CA ARG A 26 -3.48 -15.77 0.37
C ARG A 26 -3.02 -17.20 0.08
N ALA A 27 -1.79 -17.38 -0.38
CA ALA A 27 -1.21 -18.70 -0.61
C ALA A 27 -1.08 -19.51 0.69
N GLN A 28 -0.75 -18.87 1.82
CA GLN A 28 -0.64 -19.55 3.13
C GLN A 28 -1.97 -20.18 3.59
N VAL A 29 -3.10 -19.66 3.13
CA VAL A 29 -4.45 -20.16 3.46
C VAL A 29 -5.15 -20.84 2.28
N GLY A 30 -4.42 -21.11 1.18
CA GLY A 30 -4.93 -21.88 0.04
C GLY A 30 -5.98 -21.16 -0.81
N VAL A 31 -5.94 -19.82 -0.87
CA VAL A 31 -6.86 -19.01 -1.69
C VAL A 31 -6.14 -18.46 -2.92
N ASP A 32 -6.81 -18.44 -4.07
CA ASP A 32 -6.27 -17.98 -5.35
C ASP A 32 -5.66 -16.58 -5.29
N PRO A 33 -4.56 -16.28 -6.02
CA PRO A 33 -3.96 -14.95 -6.02
C PRO A 33 -4.88 -13.89 -6.63
N ILE A 34 -4.68 -12.64 -6.24
CA ILE A 34 -5.29 -11.46 -6.86
C ILE A 34 -4.32 -10.83 -7.86
N THR A 35 -4.87 -10.02 -8.77
CA THR A 35 -4.14 -9.21 -9.74
C THR A 35 -4.29 -7.72 -9.43
N TRP A 36 -3.35 -6.91 -9.94
CA TRP A 36 -3.41 -5.47 -9.80
C TRP A 36 -4.45 -4.86 -10.74
N ASP A 37 -5.32 -4.01 -10.20
CA ASP A 37 -6.27 -3.21 -10.97
C ASP A 37 -5.89 -1.72 -10.84
N THR A 38 -5.67 -1.05 -11.96
CA THR A 38 -5.21 0.35 -11.99
C THR A 38 -6.27 1.35 -11.55
N ALA A 39 -7.55 1.04 -11.73
CA ALA A 39 -8.65 1.89 -11.27
C ALA A 39 -8.79 1.81 -9.74
N VAL A 40 -8.71 0.61 -9.17
CA VAL A 40 -8.70 0.42 -7.70
C VAL A 40 -7.49 1.12 -7.07
N ALA A 41 -6.32 0.99 -7.69
CA ALA A 41 -5.11 1.66 -7.22
C ALA A 41 -5.25 3.20 -7.20
N SER A 42 -5.76 3.77 -8.29
CA SER A 42 -5.99 5.22 -8.40
C SER A 42 -7.03 5.71 -7.39
N TYR A 43 -8.08 4.91 -7.14
CA TYR A 43 -9.07 5.20 -6.11
C TYR A 43 -8.44 5.22 -4.72
N ALA A 44 -7.64 4.21 -4.37
CA ALA A 44 -6.97 4.11 -3.07
C ALA A 44 -5.96 5.26 -2.85
N GLU A 45 -5.20 5.63 -3.88
CA GLU A 45 -4.27 6.77 -3.83
C GLU A 45 -5.01 8.10 -3.58
N HIS A 46 -6.12 8.34 -4.29
CA HIS A 46 -6.94 9.53 -4.07
C HIS A 46 -7.49 9.59 -2.63
N GLN A 47 -7.97 8.44 -2.10
CA GLN A 47 -8.46 8.36 -0.72
C GLN A 47 -7.34 8.62 0.31
N ALA A 48 -6.15 8.07 0.10
CA ALA A 48 -5.00 8.30 0.98
C ALA A 48 -4.60 9.78 0.99
N ASN A 49 -4.47 10.39 -0.19
CA ASN A 49 -4.12 11.81 -0.33
C ASN A 49 -5.16 12.74 0.31
N HIS A 50 -6.45 12.41 0.22
CA HIS A 50 -7.52 13.19 0.87
C HIS A 50 -7.38 13.20 2.41
N ARG A 51 -6.69 12.22 3.01
CA ARG A 51 -6.58 12.04 4.46
C ARG A 51 -5.24 12.49 5.04
N ASP A 52 -4.32 12.96 4.20
CA ASP A 52 -2.98 13.37 4.61
C ASP A 52 -2.98 14.48 5.69
N SER A 53 -4.03 15.32 5.69
CA SER A 53 -4.15 16.43 6.66
C SER A 53 -4.58 16.03 8.07
N ASN A 54 -5.28 14.90 8.25
CA ASN A 54 -5.88 14.52 9.54
C ASN A 54 -5.73 13.05 9.92
N CYS A 55 -5.10 12.23 9.06
CA CYS A 55 -4.86 10.79 9.23
C CYS A 55 -6.08 10.02 9.75
N THR A 56 -7.28 10.43 9.36
CA THR A 56 -8.51 9.82 9.86
C THR A 56 -8.71 8.42 9.27
N MET A 57 -8.80 7.41 10.15
CA MET A 57 -8.93 5.99 9.80
C MET A 57 -10.40 5.56 9.64
N VAL A 58 -11.15 6.28 8.80
CA VAL A 58 -12.59 6.04 8.59
C VAL A 58 -12.82 5.40 7.22
N ARG A 59 -13.51 4.28 7.06
CA ARG A 59 -13.66 3.71 5.71
C ARG A 59 -14.36 4.67 4.72
N SER A 60 -13.94 4.68 3.45
CA SER A 60 -14.51 5.58 2.44
C SER A 60 -15.99 5.32 2.14
N GLY A 61 -16.49 4.10 2.43
CA GLY A 61 -17.87 3.69 2.09
C GLY A 61 -18.11 3.56 0.58
N GLY A 62 -17.04 3.54 -0.21
CA GLY A 62 -17.10 3.41 -1.66
C GLY A 62 -17.43 1.98 -2.14
N PRO A 63 -17.34 1.75 -3.46
CA PRO A 63 -17.76 0.48 -4.06
C PRO A 63 -16.76 -0.67 -3.87
N TYR A 64 -15.57 -0.40 -3.33
CA TYR A 64 -14.51 -1.39 -3.12
C TYR A 64 -14.35 -1.73 -1.63
N GLY A 65 -13.92 -2.96 -1.35
CA GLY A 65 -13.45 -3.33 -0.01
C GLY A 65 -12.18 -2.55 0.36
N GLU A 66 -12.05 -2.12 1.61
CA GLU A 66 -10.99 -1.20 2.05
C GLU A 66 -10.34 -1.63 3.37
N ASN A 67 -9.01 -1.71 3.32
CA ASN A 67 -8.12 -1.79 4.49
C ASN A 67 -7.32 -0.48 4.56
N LEU A 68 -7.16 0.05 5.76
CA LEU A 68 -6.43 1.29 6.03
C LEU A 68 -5.25 0.97 6.96
N ALA A 69 -4.07 1.52 6.66
CA ALA A 69 -2.91 1.48 7.54
C ALA A 69 -2.37 2.91 7.70
N GLY A 70 -1.93 3.25 8.91
CA GLY A 70 -1.37 4.56 9.23
C GLY A 70 -0.22 4.41 10.22
N SER A 71 0.74 5.33 10.13
CA SER A 71 1.92 5.37 10.99
C SER A 71 2.35 6.82 11.21
N THR A 72 2.98 7.09 12.36
CA THR A 72 3.62 8.40 12.64
C THR A 72 5.01 8.53 11.99
N GLY A 73 5.50 7.49 11.32
CA GLY A 73 6.75 7.47 10.57
C GLY A 73 6.62 6.69 9.27
N CYS A 74 7.72 6.54 8.51
CA CYS A 74 7.70 5.78 7.26
C CYS A 74 7.25 4.33 7.51
N ILE A 75 6.20 3.92 6.80
CA ILE A 75 5.73 2.54 6.74
C ILE A 75 6.02 1.99 5.34
N THR A 76 6.35 0.71 5.20
CA THR A 76 6.49 0.08 3.87
C THR A 76 5.16 -0.51 3.43
N SER A 77 4.96 -0.74 2.12
CA SER A 77 3.78 -1.46 1.62
C SER A 77 3.61 -2.83 2.26
N ALA A 78 4.68 -3.61 2.43
CA ALA A 78 4.62 -4.91 3.10
C ALA A 78 4.19 -4.80 4.57
N ALA A 79 4.69 -3.81 5.31
CA ALA A 79 4.29 -3.58 6.69
C ALA A 79 2.82 -3.14 6.79
N ALA A 80 2.34 -2.33 5.84
CA ALA A 80 0.94 -1.92 5.76
C ALA A 80 -0.02 -3.09 5.44
N VAL A 81 0.45 -4.12 4.72
CA VAL A 81 -0.35 -5.33 4.43
C VAL A 81 -0.35 -6.31 5.60
N ASN A 82 0.76 -6.39 6.34
CA ASN A 82 0.95 -7.33 7.44
C ASN A 82 0.63 -6.76 8.83
N SER A 83 0.04 -5.56 8.91
CA SER A 83 -0.28 -4.87 10.17
C SER A 83 -1.52 -5.42 10.86
#